data_AF-A0A966RN22-F1
#
_entry.id   AF-A0A966RN22-F1
#
_cell.length_a   1.000
_cell.length_b   1.000
_cell.length_c   1.000
_cell.angle_alpha   90.00
_cell.angle_beta   90.00
_cell.angle_gamma   90.00
#
_symmetry.space_group_name_H-M   'P 1'
#
loop_
_entity.id
_entity.type
_entity.pdbx_description
1 polymer ?
#
loop_
_entity_poly.entity_id
_entity_poly.type
_entity_poly.pdbx_seq_one_letter_code
_entity_poly.pdbx_strand_id
1 'polypeptide(L)'
;MHLLLSWLIGLLLFWLGPGFALAQYKASYTVLKEHIRVDVKDDGSNRYQMERVIRIDTPTGVEKEGEQRFGYVGSLETVEILEAYT
;
A
#
# COMPACT_ATOMS: atom_id res chain seq x y z
N MET A 1 7.47 46.34 31.95
CA MET A 1 7.67 45.79 30.59
C MET A 1 7.94 44.28 30.59
N HIS A 2 8.70 43.73 31.54
CA HIS A 2 9.03 42.29 31.62
C HIS A 2 7.84 41.36 31.93
N LEU A 3 6.85 41.82 32.71
CA LEU A 3 5.65 41.04 33.05
C LEU A 3 4.78 40.75 31.82
N LEU A 4 4.47 41.76 31.01
CA LEU A 4 3.66 41.59 29.79
C LEU A 4 4.29 40.63 28.77
N LEU A 5 5.62 40.67 28.64
CA LEU A 5 6.36 39.77 27.75
C LEU A 5 6.27 38.31 28.22
N SER A 6 6.34 38.07 29.54
CA SER A 6 6.23 36.73 30.12
C SER A 6 4.82 36.14 29.94
N TRP A 7 3.77 36.95 30.06
CA TRP A 7 2.39 36.52 29.80
C TRP A 7 2.16 36.17 28.33
N LEU A 8 2.74 36.94 27.40
CA LEU A 8 2.68 36.66 25.97
C LEU A 8 3.38 35.34 25.60
N ILE A 9 4.54 35.06 26.18
CA ILE A 9 5.27 33.80 25.96
C ILE A 9 4.48 32.62 26.53
N GLY A 10 3.88 32.77 27.71
CA GLY A 10 3.03 31.74 28.31
C GLY A 10 1.79 31.42 27.45
N LEU A 11 1.14 32.45 26.90
CA LEU A 11 0.01 32.29 25.97
C LEU A 11 0.42 31.63 24.66
N LEU A 12 1.60 31.96 24.13
CA LEU A 12 2.13 31.39 22.89
C LEU A 12 2.44 29.90 23.05
N LEU A 13 3.06 29.51 24.17
CA LEU A 13 3.34 28.11 24.51
C LEU A 13 2.07 27.31 24.79
N PHE A 14 1.03 27.94 25.36
CA PHE A 14 -0.28 27.31 25.57
C PHE A 14 -1.05 27.12 24.25
N TRP A 15 -0.91 28.04 23.30
CA TRP A 15 -1.49 27.88 21.94
C TRP A 15 -0.72 26.87 21.08
N LEU A 16 0.57 26.65 21.35
CA LEU A 16 1.42 25.68 20.67
C LEU A 16 1.38 24.26 21.29
N GLY A 17 0.74 24.09 22.45
CA GLY A 17 0.66 22.80 23.14
C GLY A 17 -0.76 22.23 23.16
N PRO A 18 -0.99 20.94 22.92
CA PRO A 18 -0.26 19.97 22.12
C PRO A 18 -1.02 19.74 20.82
N GLY A 19 -0.51 20.28 19.72
CA GLY A 19 -0.83 19.78 18.38
C GLY A 19 -0.20 18.41 18.11
N PHE A 20 -0.15 17.51 19.12
CA PHE A 20 0.14 16.10 18.90
C PHE A 20 -1.08 15.50 18.21
N ALA A 21 -1.28 15.88 16.93
CA ALA A 21 -1.90 14.98 16.00
C ALA A 21 -1.02 13.74 16.03
N LEU A 22 -1.43 12.73 16.80
CA LEU A 22 -0.82 11.41 16.73
C LEU A 22 -1.00 10.99 15.27
N ALA A 23 0.08 11.14 14.50
CA ALA A 23 0.12 10.70 13.13
C ALA A 23 -0.04 9.17 13.18
N GLN A 24 -1.29 8.73 13.16
CA GLN A 24 -1.62 7.32 13.22
C GLN A 24 -1.21 6.73 11.89
N TYR A 25 -0.18 5.89 11.92
CA TYR A 25 0.25 5.17 10.73
C TYR A 25 -0.94 4.42 10.13
N LYS A 26 -1.18 4.64 8.84
CA LYS A 26 -2.12 3.87 8.04
C LYS A 26 -1.33 3.16 6.96
N ALA A 27 -1.42 1.83 6.93
CA ALA A 27 -0.80 1.04 5.87
C ALA A 27 -1.35 1.49 4.51
N SER A 28 -0.48 1.51 3.48
CA SER A 28 -0.89 1.99 2.16
C SER A 28 -1.97 1.09 1.54
N TYR A 29 -1.85 -0.22 1.76
CA TYR A 29 -2.80 -1.25 1.37
C TYR A 29 -2.76 -2.42 2.36
N THR A 30 -3.74 -3.32 2.27
CA THR A 30 -3.80 -4.60 3.00
C THR A 30 -4.02 -5.73 2.02
N VAL A 31 -3.27 -6.82 2.12
CA VAL A 31 -3.54 -8.05 1.34
C VAL A 31 -4.65 -8.83 2.04
N LEU A 32 -5.78 -9.01 1.35
CA LEU A 32 -6.93 -9.77 1.85
C LEU A 32 -6.85 -11.24 1.46
N LYS A 33 -6.32 -11.51 0.26
CA LYS A 33 -6.13 -12.86 -0.26
C LYS A 33 -4.92 -12.86 -1.19
N GLU A 34 -4.09 -13.88 -1.06
CA GLU A 34 -3.01 -14.15 -1.99
C GLU A 34 -2.85 -15.66 -2.12
N HIS A 35 -2.94 -16.18 -3.35
CA HIS A 35 -2.76 -17.59 -3.64
C HIS A 35 -1.88 -17.71 -4.87
N ILE A 36 -0.75 -18.39 -4.70
CA ILE A 36 0.18 -18.73 -5.78
C ILE A 36 0.22 -20.24 -5.89
N ARG A 37 -0.04 -20.76 -7.09
CA ARG A 37 0.07 -22.18 -7.40
C ARG A 37 1.03 -22.38 -8.57
N VAL A 38 1.93 -23.33 -8.40
CA VAL A 38 2.87 -23.73 -9.45
C VAL A 38 2.71 -25.23 -9.64
N ASP A 39 2.19 -25.62 -10.79
CA ASP A 39 2.08 -27.03 -11.18
C ASP A 39 3.15 -27.31 -12.25
N VAL A 40 4.04 -28.27 -12.00
CA VAL A 40 5.11 -28.67 -12.92
C VAL A 40 4.82 -30.07 -13.44
N LYS A 41 4.94 -30.26 -14.76
CA LYS A 41 4.73 -31.55 -15.42
C LYS A 41 6.04 -32.29 -15.66
N ASP A 42 5.93 -33.57 -16.01
CA ASP A 42 7.08 -34.44 -16.30
C ASP A 42 7.89 -33.99 -17.53
N ASP A 43 7.22 -33.40 -18.52
CA ASP A 43 7.81 -32.80 -19.72
C ASP A 43 8.56 -31.47 -19.47
N GLY A 44 8.58 -31.00 -18.22
CA GLY A 44 9.21 -29.76 -17.81
C GLY A 44 8.38 -28.50 -18.08
N SER A 45 7.19 -28.63 -18.69
CA SER A 45 6.24 -27.52 -18.77
C SER A 45 5.66 -27.22 -17.39
N ASN A 46 5.27 -25.97 -17.18
CA ASN A 46 4.70 -25.51 -15.92
C ASN A 46 3.46 -24.67 -16.13
N ARG A 47 2.65 -24.55 -15.08
CA ARG A 47 1.53 -23.61 -15.00
C ARG A 47 1.68 -22.81 -13.73
N TYR A 48 1.78 -21.49 -13.89
CA TYR A 48 1.76 -20.53 -12.80
C TYR A 48 0.37 -19.90 -12.70
N GLN A 49 -0.23 -19.93 -11.52
CA GLN A 49 -1.50 -19.26 -11.24
C GLN A 49 -1.32 -18.32 -10.05
N MET A 50 -1.79 -17.09 -10.18
CA MET A 50 -1.78 -16.09 -9.12
C MET A 50 -3.18 -15.51 -8.97
N GLU A 51 -3.65 -15.47 -7.73
CA GLU A 51 -4.84 -14.74 -7.32
C GLU A 51 -4.44 -13.78 -6.21
N ARG A 52 -4.77 -12.50 -6.35
CA ARG A 52 -4.46 -11.48 -5.35
C ARG A 52 -5.62 -10.51 -5.19
N VAL A 53 -6.05 -10.33 -3.94
CA VAL A 53 -7.08 -9.36 -3.54
C VAL A 53 -6.46 -8.44 -2.51
N ILE A 54 -6.47 -7.14 -2.80
CA ILE A 54 -5.95 -6.10 -1.91
C ILE A 54 -7.04 -5.08 -1.58
N ARG A 55 -6.97 -4.50 -0.40
CA ARG A 55 -7.71 -3.29 -0.04
C ARG A 55 -6.74 -2.12 -0.02
N ILE A 56 -7.05 -1.08 -0.80
CA ILE A 56 -6.27 0.16 -0.84
C ILE A 56 -7.01 1.22 -0.02
N ASP A 57 -6.34 1.73 1.01
CA ASP A 57 -6.97 2.61 2.01
C ASP A 57 -6.41 4.04 2.00
N THR A 58 -5.41 4.33 1.16
CA THR A 58 -4.70 5.61 1.08
C THR A 58 -4.40 6.01 -0.37
N PRO A 59 -4.27 7.32 -0.69
CA PRO A 59 -3.83 7.76 -2.02
C PRO A 59 -2.47 7.18 -2.44
N THR A 60 -1.51 7.13 -1.51
CA THR A 60 -0.20 6.49 -1.74
C THR A 60 -0.31 5.00 -2.05
N GLY A 61 -1.35 4.32 -1.55
CA GLY A 61 -1.64 2.94 -1.93
C GLY A 61 -2.11 2.80 -3.37
N VAL A 62 -2.90 3.76 -3.87
CA VAL A 62 -3.32 3.80 -5.28
C VAL A 62 -2.11 4.01 -6.19
N GLU A 63 -1.20 4.91 -5.80
CA GLU A 63 0.03 5.16 -6.56
C GLU A 63 0.92 3.91 -6.67
N LYS A 64 0.96 3.08 -5.63
CA LYS A 64 1.81 1.89 -5.55
C LYS A 64 1.20 0.64 -6.18
N GLU A 65 -0.10 0.43 -5.97
CA GLU A 65 -0.78 -0.83 -6.28
C GLU A 65 -1.88 -0.66 -7.35
N GLY A 66 -2.08 0.55 -7.86
CA GLY A 66 -3.07 0.84 -8.91
C GLY A 66 -2.73 0.25 -10.27
N GLU A 67 -1.53 -0.28 -10.44
CA GLU A 67 -1.10 -1.02 -11.63
C GLU A 67 -0.46 -2.34 -11.22
N GLN A 68 -0.88 -3.43 -11.86
CA GLN A 68 -0.23 -4.73 -11.72
C GLN A 68 0.53 -5.05 -13.01
N ARG A 69 1.83 -5.32 -12.89
CA ARG A 69 2.72 -5.73 -14.00
C ARG A 69 3.21 -7.16 -13.79
N PHE A 70 3.29 -7.93 -14.86
CA PHE A 70 3.89 -9.26 -14.88
C PHE A 70 4.72 -9.42 -16.16
N GLY A 71 5.90 -10.03 -16.02
CA GLY A 71 6.78 -10.35 -17.13
C GLY A 71 6.54 -11.77 -17.62
N TYR A 72 6.67 -11.98 -18.93
CA TYR A 72 6.60 -13.30 -19.56
C TYR A 72 7.42 -13.33 -20.85
N VAL A 73 7.80 -14.53 -21.28
CA VAL A 73 8.50 -14.79 -22.54
C VAL A 73 7.47 -15.18 -23.61
N GLY A 74 7.10 -14.23 -24.47
CA GLY A 74 6.00 -14.43 -25.43
C GLY A 74 6.17 -15.57 -26.44
N SER A 75 7.38 -16.11 -26.62
CA SER A 75 7.61 -17.29 -27.47
C SER A 75 7.47 -18.63 -26.74
N LEU A 76 7.43 -18.63 -25.40
CA LEU A 76 7.41 -19.84 -24.57
C LEU A 76 6.19 -19.90 -23.65
N GLU A 77 5.62 -18.75 -23.32
CA GLU A 77 4.59 -18.60 -22.29
C GLU A 77 3.34 -17.96 -22.87
N THR A 78 2.19 -18.37 -22.35
CA THR A 78 0.89 -17.74 -22.62
C THR A 78 0.35 -17.19 -21.31
N VAL A 79 -0.05 -15.92 -21.32
CA VAL A 79 -0.66 -15.25 -20.18
C VAL A 79 -2.16 -15.10 -20.41
N GLU A 80 -2.95 -15.51 -19.42
CA GLU A 80 -4.39 -15.39 -19.42
C GLU A 80 -4.83 -14.66 -18.13
N ILE A 81 -5.66 -13.63 -18.29
CA ILE A 81 -6.27 -12.91 -17.17
C ILE A 81 -7.66 -13.51 -16.96
N LEU A 82 -7.81 -14.30 -15.90
CA LEU A 82 -9.08 -14.93 -15.57
C LEU A 82 -10.08 -13.93 -14.97
N GLU A 83 -9.62 -13.09 -14.05
CA GLU A 83 -10.43 -12.09 -13.35
C GLU A 83 -9.58 -10.83 -13.05
N ALA A 84 -10.18 -9.65 -13.24
CA ALA A 84 -9.59 -8.37 -12.87
C ALA A 84 -10.71 -7.33 -12.64
N TYR A 85 -10.97 -6.98 -11.39
CA TYR A 85 -12.03 -6.05 -11.00
C TYR A 85 -11.69 -5.31 -9.69
N THR A 86 -12.43 -4.24 -9.42
CA THR A 86 -12.35 -3.41 -8.20
C THR A 86 -13.72 -3.33 -7.54
#